data_AF-A0A6I9N5U8-F1
#
_entry.id   AF-A0A6I9N5U8-F1
#
_cell.length_a   1.000
_cell.length_b   1.000
_cell.length_c   1.000
_cell.angle_alpha   90.00
_cell.angle_beta   90.00
_cell.angle_gamma   90.00
#
_symmetry.space_group_name_H-M   'P 1'
#
loop_
_entity.id
_entity.type
_entity.pdbx_description
1 polymer ?
#
loop_
_entity_poly.entity_id
_entity_poly.type
_entity_poly.pdbx_seq_one_letter_code
_entity_poly.pdbx_strand_id
1 'polypeptide(L)'
;SRSKVKCASFLQIVFEPHNIDNASPATVSRNGMVFMSSSVLGWSPVMRAWLQTLPQQQADPLRLCFTSCYQDLLDFVSTAVSPKMQVLESMYIRQTIDLLQGLLPAVDEKQGCHGDLGRLFVFAVMWSLGAVLELEDRAKMEAFLKHHSSSLDLPLTQDEQTIFEFTVSERGEWEHWSNKVPEYVYPKDHVPDYSSILVPNVDNVRTDFLLQTIVKQRKAVLLIGEQGTAKTVMIKGYTSKLDPEQHLSKTLNFSSATLPAMFQRTIESYIDKRMGAIYGPLGGRRMTVSIDDINMPVINEWGDQVGSWLSFISLLSFLVNLTV
;
A
#
# COMPACT_ATOMS: atom_id res chain seq x y z
N SER A 1 -28.15 11.67 39.58
CA SER A 1 -28.34 13.09 39.19
C SER A 1 -28.05 13.21 37.70
N ARG A 2 -28.91 13.83 36.90
CA ARG A 2 -28.61 14.15 35.49
C ARG A 2 -28.03 15.56 35.43
N SER A 3 -26.73 15.69 35.22
CA SER A 3 -26.05 16.96 34.99
C SER A 3 -26.38 17.46 33.57
N LYS A 4 -27.09 18.59 33.48
CA LYS A 4 -27.24 19.32 32.22
C LYS A 4 -26.03 20.23 32.04
N VAL A 5 -25.13 19.88 31.13
CA VAL A 5 -23.99 20.71 30.75
C VAL A 5 -24.41 21.57 29.55
N LYS A 6 -24.31 22.89 29.67
CA LYS A 6 -24.52 23.80 28.54
C LYS A 6 -23.21 23.89 27.74
N CYS A 7 -23.30 23.73 26.43
CA CYS A 7 -22.17 23.93 25.53
C CYS A 7 -21.75 25.41 25.55
N ALA A 8 -20.46 25.69 25.69
CA ALA A 8 -19.95 27.05 25.67
C ALA A 8 -20.02 27.62 24.23
N SER A 9 -20.31 28.91 24.08
CA SER A 9 -20.51 29.55 22.76
C SER A 9 -19.26 29.59 21.88
N PHE A 10 -18.08 29.38 22.46
CA PHE A 10 -16.80 29.30 21.75
C PHE A 10 -16.39 27.86 21.39
N LEU A 11 -17.13 26.84 21.84
CA LEU A 11 -16.82 25.45 21.55
C LEU A 11 -17.39 25.07 20.17
N GLN A 12 -16.51 24.68 19.25
CA GLN A 12 -16.87 24.10 17.97
C GLN A 12 -16.58 22.60 18.00
N ILE A 13 -17.52 21.80 17.50
CA ILE A 13 -17.37 20.36 17.35
C ILE A 13 -17.41 20.08 15.85
N VAL A 14 -16.37 19.44 15.35
CA VAL A 14 -16.24 19.08 13.94
C VAL A 14 -16.24 17.56 13.84
N PHE A 15 -16.95 17.05 12.82
CA PHE A 15 -16.97 15.63 12.47
C PHE A 15 -16.46 15.49 11.04
N GLU A 16 -15.67 14.46 10.77
CA GLU A 16 -15.17 14.13 9.42
C GLU A 16 -15.70 12.76 8.98
N PRO A 17 -17.03 12.61 8.78
CA PRO A 17 -17.61 11.37 8.31
C PRO A 17 -17.33 11.16 6.81
N HIS A 18 -17.17 9.91 6.39
CA HIS A 18 -17.02 9.57 4.97
C HIS A 18 -18.33 9.77 4.18
N ASN A 19 -19.47 9.37 4.77
CA ASN A 19 -20.81 9.59 4.23
C ASN A 19 -21.79 9.94 5.38
N ILE A 20 -22.98 10.42 5.02
CA ILE A 20 -24.05 10.77 5.96
C ILE A 20 -25.35 10.01 5.69
N ASP A 21 -25.26 8.89 4.98
CA ASP A 21 -26.43 8.17 4.46
C ASP A 21 -27.30 7.60 5.59
N ASN A 22 -26.68 7.34 6.74
CA ASN A 22 -27.34 6.86 7.95
C ASN A 22 -27.89 7.99 8.86
N ALA A 23 -27.72 9.27 8.47
CA ALA A 23 -28.19 10.40 9.26
C ALA A 23 -29.59 10.86 8.82
N SER A 24 -30.47 11.11 9.79
CA SER A 24 -31.80 11.65 9.47
C SER A 24 -31.72 13.11 9.00
N PRO A 25 -32.59 13.55 8.06
CA PRO A 25 -32.59 14.94 7.57
C PRO A 25 -32.74 15.98 8.69
N ALA A 26 -33.47 15.64 9.76
CA ALA A 26 -33.64 16.49 10.94
C ALA A 26 -32.36 16.65 11.77
N THR A 27 -31.43 15.69 11.70
CA THR A 27 -30.12 15.76 12.34
C THR A 27 -29.16 16.61 11.49
N VAL A 28 -29.16 16.39 10.18
CA VAL A 28 -28.32 17.12 9.24
C VAL A 28 -28.69 18.62 9.23
N SER A 29 -29.97 18.97 9.30
CA SER A 29 -30.42 20.38 9.27
C SER A 29 -30.00 21.21 10.49
N ARG A 30 -29.60 20.56 11.59
CA ARG A 30 -29.15 21.24 12.83
C ARG A 30 -27.64 21.48 12.84
N ASN A 31 -26.90 20.96 11.87
CA ASN A 31 -25.44 21.04 11.79
C ASN A 31 -25.02 21.85 10.54
N GLY A 32 -23.88 22.53 10.65
CA GLY A 32 -23.24 23.13 9.48
C GLY A 32 -22.55 22.03 8.66
N MET A 33 -22.96 21.88 7.40
CA MET A 33 -22.41 20.86 6.50
C MET A 33 -21.44 21.50 5.52
N VAL A 34 -20.21 20.97 5.46
CA VAL A 34 -19.22 21.33 4.44
C VAL A 34 -18.94 20.07 3.62
N PHE A 35 -19.34 20.10 2.35
CA PHE A 35 -19.08 19.00 1.43
C PHE A 35 -17.76 19.25 0.70
N MET A 36 -16.83 18.31 0.83
CA MET A 36 -15.60 18.31 0.04
C MET A 36 -15.78 17.32 -1.11
N SER A 37 -15.75 17.82 -2.34
CA SER A 37 -15.73 16.95 -3.52
C SER A 37 -14.39 16.22 -3.60
N SER A 38 -14.43 14.93 -3.96
CA SER A 38 -13.23 14.13 -4.23
C SER A 38 -12.37 14.74 -5.35
N SER A 39 -12.97 15.50 -6.27
CA SER A 39 -12.28 16.19 -7.36
C SER A 39 -11.35 17.32 -6.91
N VAL A 40 -11.46 17.79 -5.66
CA VAL A 40 -10.58 18.86 -5.12
C VAL A 40 -9.18 18.32 -4.79
N LEU A 41 -9.07 17.02 -4.48
CA LEU A 41 -7.83 16.32 -4.13
C LEU A 41 -7.49 15.25 -5.18
N GLY A 42 -7.46 15.65 -6.45
CA GLY A 42 -6.97 14.80 -7.53
C GLY A 42 -5.47 14.49 -7.44
N TRP A 43 -4.95 13.76 -8.41
CA TRP A 43 -3.56 13.29 -8.40
C TRP A 43 -2.53 14.43 -8.53
N SER A 44 -2.84 15.47 -9.31
CA SER A 44 -1.89 16.54 -9.67
C SER A 44 -1.40 17.37 -8.47
N PRO A 45 -2.24 17.85 -7.54
CA PRO A 45 -1.78 18.52 -6.33
C PRO A 45 -0.86 17.65 -5.46
N VAL A 46 -1.21 16.37 -5.28
CA VAL A 46 -0.43 15.41 -4.47
C VAL A 46 0.96 15.19 -5.10
N MET A 47 1.00 14.94 -6.40
CA MET A 47 2.25 14.82 -7.16
C MET A 47 3.08 16.10 -7.06
N ARG A 48 2.48 17.29 -7.25
CA ARG A 48 3.21 18.57 -7.18
C ARG A 48 3.85 18.79 -5.82
N ALA A 49 3.12 18.51 -4.74
CA ALA A 49 3.64 18.64 -3.38
C ALA A 49 4.83 17.69 -3.14
N TRP A 50 4.76 16.44 -3.61
CA TRP A 50 5.87 15.50 -3.48
C TRP A 50 7.09 15.91 -4.31
N LEU A 51 6.92 16.32 -5.56
CA LEU A 51 8.03 16.74 -6.42
C LEU A 51 8.82 17.93 -5.83
N GLN A 52 8.18 18.80 -5.04
CA GLN A 52 8.85 19.90 -4.33
C GLN A 52 9.83 19.42 -3.24
N THR A 53 9.69 18.17 -2.77
CA THR A 53 10.60 17.57 -1.79
C THR A 53 11.84 16.94 -2.43
N LEU A 54 11.85 16.77 -3.75
CA LEU A 54 12.94 16.13 -4.49
C LEU A 54 13.92 17.16 -5.08
N PRO A 55 15.19 16.77 -5.32
CA PRO A 55 16.11 17.54 -6.11
C PRO A 55 15.57 17.78 -7.53
N GLN A 56 15.83 18.96 -8.10
CA GLN A 56 15.29 19.36 -9.40
C GLN A 56 15.68 18.40 -10.54
N GLN A 57 16.87 17.80 -10.47
CA GLN A 57 17.35 16.80 -11.44
C GLN A 57 16.47 15.53 -11.50
N GLN A 58 15.79 15.18 -10.41
CA GLN A 58 14.84 14.07 -10.36
C GLN A 58 13.41 14.55 -10.62
N ALA A 59 13.06 15.73 -10.09
CA ALA A 59 11.71 16.25 -10.16
C ALA A 59 11.27 16.57 -11.60
N ASP A 60 12.14 17.15 -12.43
CA ASP A 60 11.77 17.59 -13.79
C ASP A 60 11.47 16.41 -14.74
N PRO A 61 12.31 15.35 -14.83
CA PRO A 61 11.99 14.16 -15.63
C PRO A 61 10.72 13.45 -15.15
N LEU A 62 10.56 13.27 -13.83
CA LEU A 62 9.36 12.64 -13.27
C LEU A 62 8.11 13.44 -13.56
N ARG A 63 8.17 14.78 -13.44
CA ARG A 63 7.06 15.66 -13.81
C ARG A 63 6.62 15.44 -15.25
N LEU A 64 7.57 15.38 -16.20
CA LEU A 64 7.30 15.11 -17.61
C LEU A 64 6.59 13.77 -17.79
N CYS A 65 7.11 12.70 -17.19
CA CYS A 65 6.49 11.38 -17.22
C CYS A 65 5.04 11.39 -16.69
N PHE A 66 4.81 11.97 -15.50
CA PHE A 66 3.47 12.09 -14.91
C PHE A 66 2.52 12.86 -15.84
N THR A 67 2.92 14.02 -16.36
CA THR A 67 2.08 14.83 -17.23
C THR A 67 1.81 14.20 -18.60
N SER A 68 2.65 13.24 -19.03
CA SER A 68 2.55 12.62 -20.37
C SER A 68 1.51 11.51 -20.47
N CYS A 69 1.24 10.77 -19.38
CA CYS A 69 0.39 9.58 -19.45
C CYS A 69 -0.46 9.32 -18.21
N TYR A 70 -0.20 9.97 -17.06
CA TYR A 70 -0.81 9.54 -15.80
C TYR A 70 -2.33 9.80 -15.75
N GLN A 71 -2.79 10.92 -16.29
CA GLN A 71 -4.23 11.20 -16.41
C GLN A 71 -4.91 10.17 -17.33
N ASP A 72 -4.35 9.92 -18.51
CA ASP A 72 -4.93 8.98 -19.47
C ASP A 72 -5.00 7.56 -18.90
N LEU A 73 -4.00 7.16 -18.11
CA LEU A 73 -4.01 5.89 -17.38
C LEU A 73 -5.06 5.83 -16.29
N LEU A 74 -5.27 6.91 -15.53
CA LEU A 74 -6.35 6.98 -14.54
C LEU A 74 -7.73 6.88 -15.21
N ASP A 75 -7.93 7.61 -16.32
CA ASP A 75 -9.17 7.58 -17.09
C ASP A 75 -9.41 6.17 -17.64
N PHE A 76 -8.37 5.51 -18.17
CA PHE A 76 -8.41 4.11 -18.59
C PHE A 76 -8.80 3.18 -17.42
N VAL A 77 -8.15 3.32 -16.26
CA VAL A 77 -8.45 2.49 -15.08
C VAL A 77 -9.89 2.66 -14.62
N SER A 78 -10.45 3.87 -14.75
CA SER A 78 -11.83 4.16 -14.35
C SER A 78 -12.90 3.71 -15.35
N THR A 79 -12.55 3.52 -16.64
CA THR A 79 -13.53 3.30 -17.72
C THR A 79 -13.41 1.95 -18.41
N ALA A 80 -12.21 1.37 -18.49
CA ALA A 80 -11.91 0.22 -19.33
C ALA A 80 -11.61 -1.09 -18.57
N VAL A 81 -11.41 -1.02 -17.25
CA VAL A 81 -11.07 -2.16 -16.39
C VAL A 81 -11.94 -2.17 -15.14
N SER A 82 -11.93 -3.30 -14.41
CA SER A 82 -12.75 -3.50 -13.22
C SER A 82 -11.86 -3.82 -11.99
N PRO A 83 -11.44 -2.79 -11.22
CA PRO A 83 -10.68 -2.99 -9.99
C PRO A 83 -11.40 -3.90 -8.99
N LYS A 84 -10.66 -4.84 -8.38
CA LYS A 84 -11.17 -5.75 -7.33
C LYS A 84 -11.69 -5.03 -6.10
N MET A 85 -11.20 -3.82 -5.84
CA MET A 85 -11.64 -2.98 -4.74
C MET A 85 -11.73 -1.53 -5.19
N GLN A 86 -12.68 -0.79 -4.62
CA GLN A 86 -12.80 0.63 -4.88
C GLN A 86 -11.68 1.38 -4.15
N VAL A 87 -10.91 2.15 -4.92
CA VAL A 87 -9.80 2.95 -4.44
C VAL A 87 -9.96 4.38 -4.95
N LEU A 88 -9.68 5.36 -4.09
CA LEU A 88 -9.72 6.77 -4.46
C LEU A 88 -8.53 7.13 -5.35
N GLU A 89 -8.71 8.10 -6.25
CA GLU A 89 -7.65 8.64 -7.12
C GLU A 89 -6.40 9.07 -6.32
N SER A 90 -6.62 9.72 -5.17
CA SER A 90 -5.57 10.15 -4.24
C SER A 90 -4.74 9.00 -3.68
N MET A 91 -5.32 7.80 -3.59
CA MET A 91 -4.60 6.60 -3.14
C MET A 91 -3.81 5.95 -4.26
N TYR A 92 -4.30 5.96 -5.52
CA TYR A 92 -3.50 5.52 -6.67
C TYR A 92 -2.21 6.34 -6.80
N ILE A 93 -2.31 7.67 -6.77
CA ILE A 93 -1.12 8.52 -6.85
C ILE A 93 -0.19 8.34 -5.65
N ARG A 94 -0.75 8.17 -4.45
CA ARG A 94 0.06 7.93 -3.25
C ARG A 94 0.83 6.63 -3.36
N GLN A 95 0.21 5.56 -3.88
CA GLN A 95 0.90 4.30 -4.13
C GLN A 95 2.04 4.48 -5.14
N THR A 96 1.81 5.16 -6.26
CA THR A 96 2.86 5.45 -7.25
C THR A 96 4.03 6.21 -6.61
N ILE A 97 3.73 7.25 -5.82
CA ILE A 97 4.74 8.07 -5.13
C ILE A 97 5.49 7.25 -4.08
N ASP A 98 4.79 6.45 -3.28
CA ASP A 98 5.39 5.63 -2.23
C ASP A 98 6.34 4.60 -2.83
N LEU A 99 5.98 4.00 -3.97
CA LEU A 99 6.86 3.06 -4.68
C LEU A 99 8.07 3.78 -5.28
N LEU A 100 7.88 4.92 -5.95
CA LEU A 100 8.98 5.74 -6.46
C LEU A 100 9.93 6.19 -5.34
N GLN A 101 9.40 6.67 -4.23
CA GLN A 101 10.21 7.12 -3.09
C GLN A 101 11.07 5.99 -2.50
N GLY A 102 10.60 4.74 -2.56
CA GLY A 102 11.37 3.58 -2.11
C GLY A 102 12.42 3.10 -3.10
N LEU A 103 12.25 3.42 -4.39
CA LEU A 103 13.15 3.01 -5.48
C LEU A 103 14.18 4.09 -5.83
N LEU A 104 13.87 5.37 -5.57
CA LEU A 104 14.79 6.47 -5.81
C LEU A 104 15.98 6.40 -4.86
N PRO A 105 17.21 6.59 -5.37
CA PRO A 105 18.41 6.58 -4.53
C PRO A 105 18.38 7.76 -3.55
N ALA A 106 19.06 7.58 -2.40
CA ALA A 106 19.19 8.65 -1.42
C ALA A 106 19.97 9.83 -2.02
N VAL A 107 19.57 11.06 -1.65
CA VAL A 107 20.14 12.32 -2.19
C VAL A 107 21.67 12.43 -1.99
N ASP A 108 22.22 11.71 -1.00
CA ASP A 108 23.65 11.73 -0.65
C ASP A 108 24.52 10.73 -1.42
N GLU A 109 23.93 9.83 -2.21
CA GLU A 109 24.69 8.91 -3.08
C GLU A 109 25.21 9.66 -4.30
N LYS A 110 26.30 10.39 -4.09
CA LYS A 110 27.11 10.97 -5.16
C LYS A 110 27.58 9.85 -6.09
N GLN A 111 27.10 9.88 -7.33
CA GLN A 111 27.71 9.23 -8.50
C GLN A 111 27.78 7.70 -8.41
N GLY A 112 26.70 6.98 -8.71
CA GLY A 112 26.82 5.52 -8.75
C GLY A 112 25.65 4.66 -9.18
N CYS A 113 24.69 5.15 -9.97
CA CYS A 113 23.90 4.38 -10.95
C CYS A 113 22.66 5.18 -11.33
N HIS A 114 22.63 5.64 -12.58
CA HIS A 114 21.50 6.34 -13.15
C HIS A 114 20.43 5.31 -13.51
N GLY A 115 19.64 4.90 -12.53
CA GLY A 115 18.34 4.32 -12.82
C GLY A 115 17.60 5.27 -13.76
N ASP A 116 17.20 4.80 -14.94
CA ASP A 116 16.39 5.62 -15.82
C ASP A 116 15.08 5.94 -15.10
N LEU A 117 14.92 7.21 -14.70
CA LEU A 117 13.75 7.70 -13.96
C LEU A 117 12.46 7.40 -14.73
N GLY A 118 12.52 7.33 -16.06
CA GLY A 118 11.40 6.91 -16.90
C GLY A 118 11.01 5.45 -16.67
N ARG A 119 11.99 4.54 -16.63
CA ARG A 119 11.75 3.11 -16.35
C ARG A 119 11.25 2.87 -14.92
N LEU A 120 11.82 3.58 -13.94
CA LEU A 120 11.35 3.53 -12.56
C LEU A 120 9.91 4.05 -12.44
N PHE A 121 9.56 5.09 -13.19
CA PHE A 121 8.19 5.59 -13.30
C PHE A 121 7.25 4.55 -13.90
N VAL A 122 7.61 3.94 -15.03
CA VAL A 122 6.80 2.87 -15.65
C VAL A 122 6.58 1.73 -14.66
N PHE A 123 7.64 1.25 -14.01
CA PHE A 123 7.54 0.21 -12.98
C PHE A 123 6.58 0.63 -11.87
N ALA A 124 6.74 1.84 -11.32
CA ALA A 124 5.94 2.31 -10.21
C ALA A 124 4.45 2.46 -10.55
N VAL A 125 4.14 2.95 -11.75
CA VAL A 125 2.77 3.16 -12.25
C VAL A 125 2.07 1.83 -12.53
N MET A 126 2.76 0.89 -13.17
CA MET A 126 2.20 -0.44 -13.42
C MET A 126 1.89 -1.16 -12.10
N TRP A 127 2.80 -1.08 -11.12
CA TRP A 127 2.63 -1.70 -9.81
C TRP A 127 1.74 -0.96 -8.83
N SER A 128 1.32 0.28 -9.12
CA SER A 128 0.37 1.03 -8.29
C SER A 128 -1.06 0.93 -8.82
N LEU A 129 -1.28 1.24 -10.09
CA LEU A 129 -2.59 1.16 -10.74
C LEU A 129 -2.99 -0.30 -10.95
N GLY A 130 -2.05 -1.15 -11.36
CA GLY A 130 -2.24 -2.59 -11.53
C GLY A 130 -2.31 -3.39 -10.21
N ALA A 131 -2.13 -2.75 -9.05
CA ALA A 131 -2.21 -3.39 -7.74
C ALA A 131 -3.62 -3.85 -7.35
N VAL A 132 -4.66 -3.40 -8.05
CA VAL A 132 -6.05 -3.80 -7.79
C VAL A 132 -6.69 -4.49 -8.99
N LEU A 133 -5.92 -4.68 -10.07
CA LEU A 133 -6.36 -5.33 -11.30
C LEU A 133 -5.99 -6.81 -11.29
N GLU A 134 -6.81 -7.59 -11.98
CA GLU A 134 -6.55 -9.00 -12.30
C GLU A 134 -5.71 -9.13 -13.57
N LEU A 135 -5.24 -10.34 -13.88
CA LEU A 135 -4.34 -10.61 -15.00
C LEU A 135 -4.85 -10.08 -16.35
N GLU A 136 -6.13 -10.30 -16.65
CA GLU A 136 -6.74 -9.84 -17.90
C GLU A 136 -6.74 -8.31 -18.02
N ASP A 137 -7.08 -7.61 -16.94
CA ASP A 137 -7.12 -6.15 -16.91
C ASP A 137 -5.72 -5.53 -16.87
N ARG A 138 -4.75 -6.21 -16.25
CA ARG A 138 -3.32 -5.88 -16.35
C ARG A 138 -2.82 -5.95 -17.78
N ALA A 139 -3.20 -7.00 -18.51
CA ALA A 139 -2.85 -7.13 -19.93
C ALA A 139 -3.47 -6.01 -20.78
N LYS A 140 -4.72 -5.60 -20.50
CA LYS A 140 -5.33 -4.45 -21.16
C LYS A 140 -4.62 -3.14 -20.84
N MET A 141 -4.24 -2.92 -19.59
CA MET A 141 -3.48 -1.74 -19.16
C MET A 141 -2.12 -1.65 -19.84
N GLU A 142 -1.42 -2.78 -19.96
CA GLU A 142 -0.17 -2.87 -20.70
C GLU A 142 -0.36 -2.58 -22.19
N ALA A 143 -1.38 -3.18 -22.81
CA ALA A 143 -1.68 -2.92 -24.22
C ALA A 143 -1.97 -1.44 -24.46
N PHE A 144 -2.71 -0.79 -23.56
CA PHE A 144 -2.93 0.65 -23.59
C PHE A 144 -1.62 1.42 -23.55
N LEU A 145 -0.73 1.13 -22.59
CA LEU A 145 0.54 1.83 -22.45
C LEU A 145 1.48 1.64 -23.65
N LYS A 146 1.53 0.44 -24.24
CA LYS A 146 2.32 0.14 -25.44
C LYS A 146 1.86 0.89 -26.69
N HIS A 147 0.57 1.21 -26.79
CA HIS A 147 0.00 1.98 -27.91
C HIS A 147 -0.10 3.47 -27.60
N HIS A 148 0.23 3.88 -26.37
CA HIS A 148 0.14 5.28 -25.97
C HIS A 148 1.22 6.11 -26.67
N SER A 149 0.91 7.37 -26.94
CA SER A 149 1.83 8.30 -27.63
C SER A 149 3.02 8.76 -26.78
N SER A 150 3.07 8.36 -25.51
CA SER A 150 4.16 8.72 -24.60
C SER A 150 5.47 8.03 -25.00
N SER A 151 6.56 8.79 -25.04
CA SER A 151 7.93 8.28 -25.30
C SER A 151 8.54 7.57 -24.07
N LEU A 152 7.78 6.71 -23.41
CA LEU A 152 8.26 5.94 -22.26
C LEU A 152 9.05 4.72 -22.74
N ASP A 153 10.15 4.43 -22.06
CA ASP A 153 10.94 3.23 -22.31
C ASP A 153 10.30 2.03 -21.60
N LEU A 154 9.66 1.15 -22.37
CA LEU A 154 8.96 -0.04 -21.89
C LEU A 154 9.83 -1.29 -22.09
N PRO A 155 9.75 -2.30 -21.19
CA PRO A 155 10.51 -3.53 -21.37
C PRO A 155 10.07 -4.29 -22.62
N LEU A 156 11.01 -4.96 -23.25
CA LEU A 156 10.75 -5.85 -24.38
C LEU A 156 10.12 -7.16 -23.87
N THR A 157 8.79 -7.22 -23.91
CA THR A 157 8.03 -8.43 -23.61
C THR A 157 8.09 -9.41 -24.78
N GLN A 158 8.42 -10.67 -24.52
CA GLN A 158 8.38 -11.76 -25.51
C GLN A 158 7.25 -12.74 -25.16
N ASP A 159 6.62 -13.33 -26.17
CA ASP A 159 5.57 -14.35 -26.03
C ASP A 159 4.42 -13.91 -25.10
N GLU A 160 4.15 -14.67 -24.04
CA GLU A 160 3.09 -14.42 -23.04
C GLU A 160 3.57 -13.55 -21.85
N GLN A 161 4.76 -12.96 -21.92
CA GLN A 161 5.27 -12.09 -20.85
C GLN A 161 4.54 -10.73 -20.85
N THR A 162 4.33 -10.21 -19.66
CA THR A 162 3.79 -8.86 -19.42
C THR A 162 4.88 -7.96 -18.83
N ILE A 163 4.65 -6.65 -18.77
CA ILE A 163 5.56 -5.69 -18.13
C ILE A 163 5.77 -6.05 -16.65
N PHE A 164 4.82 -6.76 -16.02
CA PHE A 164 4.90 -7.17 -14.61
C PHE A 164 6.00 -8.20 -14.34
N GLU A 165 6.52 -8.89 -15.37
CA GLU A 165 7.62 -9.85 -15.25
C GLU A 165 9.02 -9.18 -15.18
N PHE A 166 9.06 -7.86 -15.33
CA PHE A 166 10.29 -7.08 -15.32
C PHE A 166 10.40 -6.17 -14.10
N THR A 167 11.65 -5.91 -13.71
CA THR A 167 12.06 -4.94 -12.69
C THR A 167 13.19 -4.09 -13.26
N VAL A 168 13.51 -2.98 -12.58
CA VAL A 168 14.64 -2.15 -12.93
C VAL A 168 15.84 -2.62 -12.10
N SER A 169 16.92 -3.00 -12.76
CA SER A 169 18.18 -3.37 -12.12
C SER A 169 18.84 -2.16 -11.46
N GLU A 170 19.83 -2.40 -10.59
CA GLU A 170 20.63 -1.32 -10.00
C GLU A 170 21.30 -0.46 -11.08
N ARG A 171 21.59 -1.02 -12.26
CA ARG A 171 22.18 -0.32 -13.41
C ARG A 171 21.18 0.53 -14.19
N GLY A 172 19.89 0.49 -13.82
CA GLY A 172 18.83 1.20 -14.52
C GLY A 172 18.24 0.49 -15.72
N GLU A 173 18.65 -0.73 -16.02
CA GLU A 173 18.16 -1.51 -17.15
C GLU A 173 17.02 -2.45 -16.75
N TRP A 174 16.12 -2.75 -17.70
CA TRP A 174 15.07 -3.75 -17.53
C TRP A 174 15.68 -5.14 -17.31
N GLU A 175 15.22 -5.83 -16.27
CA GLU A 175 15.68 -7.15 -15.87
C GLU A 175 14.49 -8.03 -15.53
N HIS A 176 14.48 -9.27 -16.03
CA HIS A 176 13.41 -10.22 -15.76
C HIS A 176 13.52 -10.81 -14.34
N TRP A 177 12.40 -10.97 -13.64
CA TRP A 177 12.38 -11.45 -12.25
C TRP A 177 13.01 -12.84 -12.06
N SER A 178 12.97 -13.71 -13.08
CA SER A 178 13.62 -15.03 -13.04
C SER A 178 15.11 -14.95 -12.69
N ASN A 179 15.79 -13.86 -13.10
CA ASN A 179 17.22 -13.67 -12.83
C ASN A 179 17.49 -13.32 -11.35
N LYS A 180 16.45 -12.92 -10.61
CA LYS A 180 16.51 -12.61 -9.18
C LYS A 180 16.00 -13.76 -8.29
N VAL A 181 15.54 -14.86 -8.86
CA VAL A 181 15.08 -16.02 -8.07
C VAL A 181 16.28 -16.79 -7.54
N PRO A 182 16.48 -16.87 -6.21
CA PRO A 182 17.57 -17.65 -5.65
C PRO A 182 17.32 -19.15 -5.88
N GLU A 183 18.38 -19.90 -6.16
CA GLU A 183 18.29 -21.35 -6.31
C GLU A 183 17.85 -21.99 -4.98
N TYR A 184 16.78 -22.79 -5.02
CA TYR A 184 16.30 -23.49 -3.84
C TYR A 184 17.18 -24.71 -3.55
N VAL A 185 18.00 -24.61 -2.49
CA VAL A 185 18.80 -25.75 -2.02
C VAL A 185 18.02 -26.48 -0.93
N TYR A 186 17.51 -27.67 -1.24
CA TYR A 186 16.86 -28.52 -0.24
C TYR A 186 17.91 -28.97 0.80
N PRO A 187 17.70 -28.72 2.11
CA PRO A 187 18.62 -29.15 3.14
C PRO A 187 18.75 -30.68 3.14
N LYS A 188 19.96 -31.21 2.96
CA LYS A 188 20.20 -32.66 2.95
C LYS A 188 20.28 -33.26 4.35
N ASP A 189 20.49 -32.42 5.36
CA ASP A 189 20.84 -32.85 6.72
C ASP A 189 19.61 -33.05 7.63
N HIS A 190 18.45 -32.52 7.25
CA HIS A 190 17.19 -32.70 7.95
C HIS A 190 16.02 -32.49 7.00
N VAL A 191 14.89 -33.16 7.27
CA VAL A 191 13.63 -32.90 6.56
C VAL A 191 13.01 -31.64 7.19
N PRO A 192 12.91 -30.52 6.46
CA PRO A 192 12.26 -29.32 6.99
C PRO A 192 10.76 -29.62 7.18
N ASP A 193 10.14 -29.00 8.19
CA ASP A 193 8.69 -29.11 8.37
C ASP A 193 7.99 -28.62 7.10
N TYR A 194 7.07 -29.43 6.56
CA TYR A 194 6.35 -29.13 5.31
C TYR A 194 5.69 -27.74 5.32
N SER A 195 5.28 -27.25 6.49
CA SER A 195 4.68 -25.92 6.68
C SER A 195 5.68 -24.76 6.59
N SER A 196 6.98 -25.04 6.60
CA SER A 196 8.08 -24.06 6.56
C SER A 196 8.83 -24.02 5.22
N ILE A 197 8.57 -24.99 4.34
CA ILE A 197 9.18 -25.06 3.01
C ILE A 197 8.51 -24.02 2.10
N LEU A 198 9.13 -22.85 1.97
CA LEU A 198 8.77 -21.86 0.97
C LEU A 198 9.78 -21.93 -0.17
N VAL A 199 9.40 -22.56 -1.29
CA VAL A 199 10.23 -22.57 -2.50
C VAL A 199 10.20 -21.15 -3.08
N PRO A 200 11.36 -20.47 -3.22
CA PRO A 200 11.46 -19.21 -3.92
C PRO A 200 10.96 -19.40 -5.36
N ASN A 201 9.90 -18.68 -5.72
CA ASN A 201 9.43 -18.55 -7.08
C ASN A 201 9.41 -17.06 -7.45
N VAL A 202 9.15 -16.77 -8.72
CA VAL A 202 9.12 -15.40 -9.26
C VAL A 202 8.16 -14.52 -8.45
N ASP A 203 6.98 -15.03 -8.08
CA ASP A 203 5.95 -14.24 -7.39
C ASP A 203 6.31 -13.91 -5.94
N ASN A 204 6.94 -14.84 -5.23
CA ASN A 204 7.47 -14.62 -3.89
C ASN A 204 8.56 -13.55 -3.92
N VAL A 205 9.51 -13.61 -4.87
CA VAL A 205 10.59 -12.63 -4.99
C VAL A 205 10.04 -11.24 -5.33
N ARG A 206 9.08 -11.18 -6.25
CA ARG A 206 8.41 -9.95 -6.68
C ARG A 206 7.66 -9.29 -5.51
N THR A 207 6.91 -10.08 -4.76
CA THR A 207 6.14 -9.62 -3.60
C THR A 207 7.03 -9.18 -2.46
N ASP A 208 8.08 -9.95 -2.16
CA ASP A 208 9.07 -9.59 -1.13
C ASP A 208 9.77 -8.29 -1.50
N PHE A 209 10.11 -8.09 -2.78
CA PHE A 209 10.69 -6.83 -3.24
C PHE A 209 9.76 -5.63 -3.00
N LEU A 210 8.49 -5.72 -3.41
CA LEU A 210 7.51 -4.65 -3.20
C LEU A 210 7.29 -4.38 -1.71
N LEU A 211 7.12 -5.45 -0.92
CA LEU A 211 6.96 -5.38 0.53
C LEU A 211 8.15 -4.67 1.18
N GLN A 212 9.38 -5.09 0.87
CA GLN A 212 10.58 -4.48 1.43
C GLN A 212 10.72 -3.01 1.03
N THR A 213 10.40 -2.67 -0.22
CA THR A 213 10.50 -1.30 -0.75
C THR A 213 9.62 -0.33 0.05
N ILE A 214 8.41 -0.75 0.44
CA ILE A 214 7.48 0.09 1.19
C ILE A 214 7.73 0.03 2.70
N VAL A 215 8.01 -1.16 3.26
CA VAL A 215 8.22 -1.30 4.71
C VAL A 215 9.50 -0.60 5.18
N LYS A 216 10.55 -0.50 4.34
CA LYS A 216 11.74 0.32 4.62
C LYS A 216 11.38 1.80 4.86
N GLN A 217 10.32 2.29 4.22
CA GLN A 217 9.79 3.65 4.42
C GLN A 217 8.84 3.76 5.62
N ARG A 218 8.65 2.68 6.38
CA ARG A 218 7.77 2.60 7.56
C ARG A 218 6.30 2.86 7.23
N LYS A 219 5.88 2.48 6.02
CA LYS A 219 4.49 2.57 5.57
C LYS A 219 3.82 1.20 5.70
N ALA A 220 2.51 1.20 5.95
CA ALA A 220 1.73 -0.03 6.03
C ALA A 220 1.51 -0.62 4.64
N VAL A 221 1.48 -1.95 4.55
CA VAL A 221 1.25 -2.70 3.32
C VAL A 221 0.05 -3.63 3.53
N LEU A 222 -0.84 -3.69 2.55
CA LEU A 222 -1.96 -4.61 2.50
C LEU A 222 -1.76 -5.58 1.32
N LEU A 223 -1.63 -6.86 1.64
CA LEU A 223 -1.55 -7.93 0.66
C LEU A 223 -2.95 -8.44 0.35
N ILE A 224 -3.38 -8.36 -0.92
CA ILE A 224 -4.66 -8.91 -1.39
C ILE A 224 -4.43 -10.15 -2.25
N GLY A 225 -5.39 -11.07 -2.27
CA GLY A 225 -5.36 -12.27 -3.13
C GLY A 225 -6.18 -13.42 -2.54
N GLU A 226 -6.21 -14.56 -3.20
CA GLU A 226 -6.98 -15.74 -2.74
C GLU A 226 -6.39 -16.41 -1.50
N GLN A 227 -7.19 -17.27 -0.84
CA GLN A 227 -6.71 -18.09 0.27
C GLN A 227 -5.65 -19.08 -0.22
N GLY A 228 -4.58 -19.28 0.55
CA GLY A 228 -3.50 -20.21 0.19
C GLY A 228 -2.36 -19.60 -0.64
N THR A 229 -2.42 -18.32 -1.01
CA THR A 229 -1.39 -17.59 -1.78
C THR A 229 -0.17 -17.15 -0.94
N ALA A 230 0.23 -17.94 0.07
CA ALA A 230 1.41 -17.70 0.91
C ALA A 230 1.52 -16.33 1.64
N LYS A 231 0.49 -15.47 1.62
CA LYS A 231 0.44 -14.15 2.30
C LYS A 231 1.07 -14.13 3.70
N THR A 232 0.55 -14.97 4.59
CA THR A 232 1.01 -15.06 5.97
C THR A 232 2.45 -15.54 6.08
N VAL A 233 2.88 -16.44 5.18
CA VAL A 233 4.25 -16.97 5.16
C VAL A 233 5.22 -15.88 4.72
N MET A 234 4.87 -15.07 3.72
CA MET A 234 5.68 -13.93 3.26
C MET A 234 5.89 -12.89 4.37
N ILE A 235 4.80 -12.51 5.07
CA ILE A 235 4.89 -11.56 6.19
C ILE A 235 5.70 -12.14 7.36
N LYS A 236 5.51 -13.41 7.69
CA LYS A 236 6.32 -14.10 8.72
C LYS A 236 7.79 -14.17 8.35
N GLY A 237 8.10 -14.47 7.08
CA GLY A 237 9.46 -14.50 6.54
C GLY A 237 10.14 -13.14 6.56
N TYR A 238 9.40 -12.04 6.41
CA TYR A 238 9.93 -10.70 6.60
C TYR A 238 10.15 -10.36 8.08
N THR A 239 9.14 -10.58 8.92
CA THR A 239 9.17 -10.22 10.35
C THR A 239 10.18 -11.04 11.16
N SER A 240 10.52 -12.25 10.73
CA SER A 240 11.56 -13.09 11.34
C SER A 240 12.98 -12.57 11.09
N LYS A 241 13.20 -11.77 10.03
CA LYS A 241 14.49 -11.13 9.72
C LYS A 241 14.76 -9.90 10.58
N LEU A 242 13.75 -9.39 11.29
CA LEU A 242 13.88 -8.21 12.14
C LEU A 242 14.57 -8.58 13.46
N ASP A 243 15.49 -7.74 13.91
CA ASP A 243 16.20 -7.92 15.18
C ASP A 243 15.22 -7.87 16.37
N PRO A 244 15.02 -8.97 17.12
CA PRO A 244 14.09 -9.02 18.25
C PRO A 244 14.46 -8.08 19.42
N GLU A 245 15.73 -7.67 19.51
CA GLU A 245 16.20 -6.73 20.54
C GLU A 245 15.78 -5.30 20.22
N GLN A 246 15.70 -4.95 18.92
CA GLN A 246 15.33 -3.61 18.46
C GLN A 246 13.88 -3.51 18.00
N HIS A 247 13.25 -4.63 17.65
CA HIS A 247 11.96 -4.67 16.97
C HIS A 247 11.05 -5.78 17.50
N LEU A 248 9.84 -5.39 17.89
CA LEU A 248 8.78 -6.28 18.35
C LEU A 248 7.83 -6.61 17.20
N SER A 249 7.79 -7.86 16.78
CA SER A 249 6.83 -8.33 15.75
C SER A 249 5.67 -9.07 16.41
N LYS A 250 4.43 -8.70 16.07
CA LYS A 250 3.22 -9.37 16.58
C LYS A 250 2.24 -9.64 15.45
N THR A 251 1.73 -10.87 15.40
CA THR A 251 0.68 -11.28 14.45
C THR A 251 -0.63 -11.38 15.19
N LEU A 252 -1.68 -10.78 14.63
CA LEU A 252 -3.05 -10.81 15.13
C LEU A 252 -3.93 -11.43 14.04
N ASN A 253 -4.71 -12.43 14.41
CA ASN A 253 -5.64 -13.08 13.49
C ASN A 253 -7.03 -12.57 13.78
N PHE A 254 -7.69 -11.99 12.79
CA PHE A 254 -9.07 -11.59 12.94
C PHE A 254 -10.00 -12.74 12.64
N SER A 255 -11.17 -12.67 13.27
CA SER A 255 -12.26 -13.62 13.12
C SER A 255 -13.58 -12.86 13.17
N SER A 256 -14.68 -13.53 12.82
CA SER A 256 -16.02 -12.95 12.89
C SER A 256 -16.39 -12.44 14.29
N ALA A 257 -15.80 -13.01 15.35
CA ALA A 257 -16.03 -12.60 16.73
C ALA A 257 -15.13 -11.43 17.19
N THR A 258 -14.19 -10.96 16.37
CA THR A 258 -13.23 -9.92 16.78
C THR A 258 -13.93 -8.57 16.96
N LEU A 259 -13.76 -7.95 18.13
CA LEU A 259 -14.33 -6.66 18.50
C LEU A 259 -13.22 -5.60 18.63
N PRO A 260 -13.51 -4.30 18.37
CA PRO A 260 -12.52 -3.22 18.49
C PRO A 260 -11.85 -3.15 19.86
N ALA A 261 -12.62 -3.38 20.93
CA ALA A 261 -12.09 -3.40 22.29
C ALA A 261 -11.08 -4.55 22.53
N MET A 262 -11.22 -5.68 21.84
CA MET A 262 -10.27 -6.78 21.93
C MET A 262 -8.96 -6.43 21.22
N PHE A 263 -9.04 -5.83 20.03
CA PHE A 263 -7.86 -5.33 19.32
C PHE A 263 -7.13 -4.27 20.16
N GLN A 264 -7.84 -3.27 20.67
CA GLN A 264 -7.27 -2.21 21.50
C GLN A 264 -6.54 -2.79 22.73
N ARG A 265 -7.19 -3.65 23.51
CA ARG A 265 -6.56 -4.29 24.69
C ARG A 265 -5.33 -5.12 24.32
N THR A 266 -5.37 -5.77 23.16
CA THR A 266 -4.23 -6.55 22.67
C THR A 266 -3.05 -5.66 22.34
N ILE A 267 -3.27 -4.55 21.62
CA ILE A 267 -2.22 -3.56 21.34
C ILE A 267 -1.70 -2.92 22.63
N GLU A 268 -2.60 -2.53 23.54
CA GLU A 268 -2.27 -1.97 24.86
C GLU A 268 -1.42 -2.93 25.71
N SER A 269 -1.56 -4.24 25.55
CA SER A 269 -0.72 -5.22 26.26
C SER A 269 0.76 -5.22 25.82
N TYR A 270 1.05 -4.65 24.65
CA TYR A 270 2.41 -4.60 24.08
C TYR A 270 3.06 -3.21 24.15
N ILE A 271 2.31 -2.18 24.52
CA ILE A 271 2.77 -0.79 24.56
C ILE A 271 2.66 -0.25 25.98
N ASP A 272 3.65 0.54 26.39
CA ASP A 272 3.60 1.30 27.62
C ASP A 272 3.44 2.79 27.33
N LYS A 273 2.80 3.45 28.28
CA LYS A 273 2.74 4.90 28.31
C LYS A 273 4.12 5.45 28.67
N ARG A 274 4.72 6.21 27.75
CA ARG A 274 6.02 6.86 27.96
C ARG A 274 5.82 8.19 28.69
N MET A 275 5.72 9.27 27.94
CA MET A 275 5.56 10.63 28.47
C MET A 275 4.33 11.29 27.82
N GLY A 276 3.51 11.97 28.62
CA GLY A 276 2.30 12.63 28.13
C GLY A 276 1.31 11.64 27.50
N ALA A 277 0.97 11.87 26.22
CA ALA A 277 0.07 11.04 25.43
C ALA A 277 0.80 10.07 24.48
N ILE A 278 2.12 9.86 24.66
CA ILE A 278 2.92 9.00 23.78
C ILE A 278 2.93 7.57 24.32
N TYR A 279 2.51 6.63 23.47
CA TYR A 279 2.59 5.20 23.71
C TYR A 279 3.63 4.55 22.79
N GLY A 280 4.31 3.54 23.29
CA GLY A 280 5.23 2.77 22.47
C GLY A 280 5.66 1.49 23.18
N PRO A 281 6.26 0.54 22.45
CA PRO A 281 6.68 -0.71 23.06
C PRO A 281 7.77 -0.48 24.10
N LEU A 282 7.84 -1.42 25.03
CA LEU A 282 8.84 -1.52 26.09
C LEU A 282 10.28 -1.39 25.57
N GLY A 283 11.10 -0.65 26.30
CA GLY A 283 12.55 -0.57 26.06
C GLY A 283 12.96 0.28 24.85
N GLY A 284 12.10 1.19 24.37
CA GLY A 284 12.45 2.05 23.24
C GLY A 284 12.38 1.38 21.87
N ARG A 285 12.00 0.09 21.82
CA ARG A 285 11.92 -0.71 20.60
C ARG A 285 10.94 -0.15 19.58
N ARG A 286 11.00 -0.67 18.36
CA ARG A 286 9.96 -0.50 17.34
C ARG A 286 8.97 -1.66 17.41
N MET A 287 7.77 -1.49 16.87
CA MET A 287 6.78 -2.57 16.80
C MET A 287 6.16 -2.65 15.41
N THR A 288 6.11 -3.85 14.83
CA THR A 288 5.33 -4.16 13.64
C THR A 288 4.18 -5.09 14.05
N VAL A 289 2.98 -4.70 13.65
CA VAL A 289 1.77 -5.51 13.85
C VAL A 289 1.32 -6.02 12.49
N SER A 290 1.29 -7.33 12.34
CA SER A 290 0.73 -8.02 11.17
C SER A 290 -0.68 -8.47 11.51
N ILE A 291 -1.63 -8.21 10.61
CA ILE A 291 -3.02 -8.60 10.79
C ILE A 291 -3.39 -9.57 9.66
N ASP A 292 -3.73 -10.80 10.03
CA ASP A 292 -4.29 -11.78 9.11
C ASP A 292 -5.83 -11.67 9.11
N ASP A 293 -6.45 -11.94 7.96
CA ASP A 293 -7.91 -12.01 7.77
C ASP A 293 -8.68 -10.73 8.16
N ILE A 294 -8.15 -9.57 7.75
CA ILE A 294 -8.72 -8.24 8.07
C ILE A 294 -10.20 -8.08 7.68
N ASN A 295 -10.67 -8.82 6.67
CA ASN A 295 -12.04 -8.77 6.16
C ASN A 295 -13.05 -9.68 6.91
N MET A 296 -12.61 -10.50 7.87
CA MET A 296 -13.46 -11.46 8.57
C MET A 296 -14.43 -10.91 9.64
N PRO A 297 -14.11 -9.83 10.40
CA PRO A 297 -15.01 -9.29 11.40
C PRO A 297 -16.40 -8.91 10.83
N VAL A 298 -17.45 -9.11 11.63
CA VAL A 298 -18.85 -8.91 11.21
C VAL A 298 -19.13 -7.43 10.86
N ILE A 299 -19.85 -7.25 9.76
CA ILE A 299 -20.40 -5.95 9.34
C ILE A 299 -21.67 -5.68 10.13
N ASN A 300 -21.78 -4.48 10.69
CA ASN A 300 -22.96 -4.06 11.44
C ASN A 300 -24.14 -3.74 10.52
N GLU A 301 -25.30 -3.45 11.12
CA GLU A 301 -26.54 -3.10 10.41
C GLU A 301 -26.42 -1.84 9.53
N TRP A 302 -25.37 -1.04 9.72
CA TRP A 302 -25.09 0.20 8.99
C TRP A 302 -24.09 0.02 7.84
N GLY A 303 -23.66 -1.21 7.56
CA GLY A 303 -22.70 -1.51 6.50
C GLY A 303 -21.24 -1.28 6.87
N ASP A 304 -20.96 -0.90 8.13
CA ASP A 304 -19.60 -0.73 8.62
C ASP A 304 -19.10 -2.02 9.25
N GLN A 305 -17.89 -2.43 8.91
CA GLN A 305 -17.19 -3.43 9.70
C GLN A 305 -17.02 -2.89 11.12
N VAL A 306 -17.38 -3.67 12.15
CA VAL A 306 -17.29 -3.27 13.57
C VAL A 306 -15.81 -3.10 13.95
N GLY A 307 -15.26 -1.94 13.58
CA GLY A 307 -13.83 -1.73 13.39
C GLY A 307 -13.51 -0.68 12.32
N SER A 308 -14.37 0.35 12.11
CA SER A 308 -14.22 1.43 11.10
C SER A 308 -12.80 2.04 10.98
N TRP A 309 -11.99 2.00 12.04
CA TRP A 309 -10.56 2.35 12.01
C TRP A 309 -9.69 1.47 11.10
N LEU A 310 -10.04 0.19 10.91
CA LEU A 310 -9.36 -0.76 10.03
C LEU A 310 -9.64 -0.47 8.56
N SER A 311 -10.83 0.05 8.23
CA SER A 311 -11.10 0.59 6.89
C SER A 311 -10.17 1.77 6.60
N PHE A 312 -9.92 2.65 7.58
CA PHE A 312 -8.92 3.73 7.45
C PHE A 312 -7.48 3.20 7.31
N ILE A 313 -7.10 2.16 8.07
CA ILE A 313 -5.78 1.53 7.95
C ILE A 313 -5.63 0.87 6.56
N SER A 314 -6.66 0.19 6.07
CA SER A 314 -6.70 -0.41 4.74
C SER A 314 -6.59 0.64 3.63
N LEU A 315 -7.29 1.78 3.78
CA LEU A 315 -7.28 2.86 2.79
C LEU A 315 -5.94 3.62 2.74
N LEU A 316 -5.16 3.62 3.83
CA LEU A 316 -3.86 4.28 3.91
C LEU A 316 -2.68 3.34 3.64
N SER A 317 -2.94 2.06 3.42
CA SER A 317 -1.91 1.05 3.16
C SER A 317 -1.58 0.97 1.68
N PHE A 318 -0.32 0.69 1.37
CA PHE A 318 0.11 0.35 0.01
C PHE A 318 -0.43 -1.03 -0.36
N LEU A 319 -1.11 -1.17 -1.50
CA LEU A 319 -1.71 -2.42 -1.93
C LEU A 319 -0.72 -3.23 -2.75
N VAL A 320 -0.64 -4.53 -2.47
CA VAL A 320 0.08 -5.49 -3.30
C VAL A 320 -0.87 -6.63 -3.63
N ASN A 321 -1.16 -6.84 -4.92
CA ASN A 321 -1.94 -7.97 -5.37
C ASN A 321 -1.05 -9.21 -5.57
N LEU A 322 -1.46 -10.31 -4.96
CA LEU A 322 -0.86 -11.64 -5.09
C LEU A 322 -1.65 -12.55 -6.03
N THR A 323 -2.65 -12.04 -6.76
CA THR A 323 -3.30 -12.85 -7.81
C THR A 323 -2.23 -13.31 -8.80
N VAL A 324 -2.12 -14.63 -8.90
CA VAL A 324 -1.33 -15.39 -9.89
C VAL A 324 -2.22 -15.71 -11.08
#